data_AF-A0A365N1Q5-F1
#
_entry.id   AF-A0A365N1Q5-F1
#
_cell.length_a   1.000
_cell.length_b   1.000
_cell.length_c   1.000
_cell.angle_alpha   90.00
_cell.angle_beta   90.00
_cell.angle_gamma   90.00
#
_symmetry.space_group_name_H-M   'P 1'
#
loop_
_entity.id
_entity.type
_entity.pdbx_description
1 polymer ?
#
loop_
_entity_poly.entity_id
_entity_poly.type
_entity_poly.pdbx_seq_one_letter_code
_entity_poly.pdbx_strand_id
1 'polypeptide(L)'
;MAKVVTRKNIRTMPANERDDLVRAFAGIQKLDPTNPNSFFMIAGYHGEPFRGAGWGNPQWWGGYCNHGNVLFPTWHRAYLHRLEKALQSIVPGVAMAYWDETEEESLKYGIPEYFLTPTYTCQNKEVIDPNPLYSYKFQSNITDHLSPIPDANYSKAAGYQTVRYPFSGLVGTEKDRAKTKVHNDTLNDLGIAKTNQMLNGNIVTWLNEVTFDNDEGTTIKANVRYKYGACLNAPNYTVFSNTTSAQQWNDDRAGTDGYVPIVPLESPHNSIHLAVGGFQLEKIDADFNQYTGANGDMGENDTAAFDPIFFFHHCFVDLVFYEWQRKNNALQSIDIIQGYPGTNSVDSQGPTPGVAGGTWLTLDSALDPFKKPGSETDPMTSRDVVNPESLGYNYQYNYNTPNDFNAGDPALFVPKHEETPILAVSNINRAAIGGSFMITAFVKNKNTGAMQLAGTEAVLSRWHVAGCANCQNHLEVRTHIPLHGWSKEKADKATFDVRLQTRDPTVADHVNFGDVPTQEQIPSFRFT
;
A
#
# COMPACT_ATOMS: atom_id res chain seq x y z
N MET A 1 1.38 35.78 1.68
CA MET A 1 1.64 34.35 1.98
C MET A 1 0.51 33.56 1.33
N ALA A 2 0.79 32.47 0.63
CA ALA A 2 -0.27 31.57 0.18
C ALA A 2 -1.04 31.06 1.40
N LYS A 3 -2.37 30.98 1.32
CA LYS A 3 -3.20 30.51 2.43
C LYS A 3 -2.87 29.03 2.68
N VAL A 4 -2.44 28.71 3.90
CA VAL A 4 -2.23 27.32 4.31
C VAL A 4 -3.60 26.63 4.34
N VAL A 5 -3.73 25.51 3.64
CA VAL A 5 -4.94 24.67 3.68
C VAL A 5 -4.77 23.54 4.69
N THR A 6 -5.87 23.10 5.29
CA THR A 6 -5.84 22.00 6.27
C THR A 6 -6.45 20.77 5.65
N ARG A 7 -5.67 19.71 5.52
CA ARG A 7 -6.16 18.38 5.13
C ARG A 7 -6.89 17.76 6.31
N LYS A 8 -8.07 17.19 6.06
CA LYS A 8 -9.00 16.70 7.09
C LYS A 8 -9.42 15.28 6.79
N ASN A 9 -9.88 14.57 7.82
CA ASN A 9 -10.50 13.26 7.64
C ASN A 9 -11.79 13.43 6.82
N ILE A 10 -11.92 12.71 5.70
CA ILE A 10 -13.09 12.79 4.82
C ILE A 10 -14.40 12.45 5.53
N ARG A 11 -14.37 11.59 6.56
CA ARG A 11 -15.57 11.25 7.34
C ARG A 11 -16.09 12.42 8.16
N THR A 12 -15.19 13.18 8.78
CA THR A 12 -15.55 14.18 9.79
C THR A 12 -15.41 15.62 9.27
N MET A 13 -14.86 15.82 8.07
CA MET A 13 -14.71 17.15 7.50
C MET A 13 -16.08 17.83 7.27
N PRO A 14 -16.17 19.17 7.33
CA PRO A 14 -17.41 19.89 7.06
C PRO A 14 -18.00 19.54 5.69
N ALA A 15 -19.32 19.34 5.63
CA ALA A 15 -20.01 18.91 4.41
C ALA A 15 -19.77 19.85 3.22
N ASN A 16 -19.73 21.16 3.45
CA ASN A 16 -19.43 22.15 2.41
C ASN A 16 -18.02 21.99 1.84
N GLU A 17 -17.01 21.70 2.68
CA GLU A 17 -15.65 21.45 2.21
C GLU A 17 -15.55 20.12 1.46
N ARG A 18 -16.31 19.11 1.88
CA ARG A 18 -16.39 17.83 1.16
C ARG A 18 -17.06 17.99 -0.19
N ASP A 19 -18.16 18.74 -0.27
CA ASP A 19 -18.85 19.05 -1.53
C ASP A 19 -17.89 19.75 -2.50
N ASP A 20 -17.09 20.69 -2.01
CA ASP A 20 -16.06 21.38 -2.80
C ASP A 20 -14.95 20.43 -3.28
N LEU A 21 -14.52 19.48 -2.44
CA LEU A 21 -13.57 18.44 -2.82
C LEU A 21 -14.14 17.51 -3.90
N VAL A 22 -15.39 17.06 -3.75
CA VAL A 22 -16.07 16.23 -4.76
C VAL A 22 -16.22 17.00 -6.07
N ARG A 23 -16.61 18.28 -6.04
CA ARG A 23 -16.66 19.13 -7.25
C ARG A 23 -15.28 19.29 -7.91
N ALA A 24 -14.23 19.46 -7.10
CA ALA A 24 -12.87 19.56 -7.62
C ALA A 24 -12.43 18.28 -8.34
N PHE A 25 -12.68 17.11 -7.75
CA PHE A 25 -12.45 15.81 -8.39
C PHE A 25 -13.26 15.67 -9.68
N ALA A 26 -14.56 15.98 -9.66
CA ALA A 26 -15.41 15.95 -10.85
C ALA A 26 -14.87 16.87 -11.96
N GLY A 27 -14.30 18.03 -11.61
CA GLY A 27 -13.71 18.95 -12.57
C GLY A 27 -12.44 18.40 -13.22
N ILE A 28 -11.47 17.92 -12.43
CA ILE A 28 -10.21 17.40 -12.99
C ILE A 28 -10.40 16.10 -13.77
N GLN A 29 -11.42 15.30 -13.44
CA GLN A 29 -11.79 14.10 -14.21
C GLN A 29 -12.48 14.43 -15.54
N LYS A 30 -12.99 15.65 -15.74
CA LYS A 30 -13.59 16.10 -17.00
C LYS A 30 -12.59 16.80 -17.93
N LEU A 31 -11.43 17.19 -17.42
CA LEU A 31 -10.38 17.79 -18.25
C LEU A 31 -9.91 16.78 -19.31
N ASP A 32 -9.52 17.31 -20.47
CA ASP A 32 -8.91 16.52 -21.55
C ASP A 32 -7.74 15.69 -21.00
N PRO A 33 -7.59 14.39 -21.35
CA PRO A 33 -6.55 13.54 -20.79
C PRO A 33 -5.11 13.99 -21.11
N THR A 34 -4.91 14.90 -22.07
CA THR A 34 -3.62 15.54 -22.35
C THR A 34 -3.36 16.79 -21.50
N ASN A 35 -4.39 17.33 -20.83
CA ASN A 35 -4.23 18.46 -19.93
C ASN A 35 -3.37 18.02 -18.73
N PRO A 36 -2.30 18.77 -18.39
CA PRO A 36 -1.45 18.43 -17.25
C PRO A 36 -2.18 18.29 -15.91
N ASN A 37 -3.29 19.01 -15.73
CA ASN A 37 -4.14 18.99 -14.53
C ASN A 37 -5.27 17.95 -14.59
N SER A 38 -5.41 17.21 -15.68
CA SER A 38 -6.41 16.13 -15.73
C SER A 38 -6.08 15.04 -14.73
N PHE A 39 -7.12 14.41 -14.19
CA PHE A 39 -6.96 13.25 -13.33
C PHE A 39 -6.23 12.12 -14.08
N PHE A 40 -6.52 11.92 -15.37
CA PHE A 40 -5.87 10.91 -16.22
C PHE A 40 -4.35 11.08 -16.24
N MET A 41 -3.88 12.30 -16.52
CA MET A 41 -2.46 12.61 -16.59
C MET A 41 -1.78 12.44 -15.24
N ILE A 42 -2.42 12.94 -14.17
CA ILE A 42 -1.84 12.91 -12.82
C ILE A 42 -1.79 11.47 -12.31
N ALA A 43 -2.91 10.73 -12.33
CA ALA A 43 -2.98 9.31 -12.00
C ALA A 43 -1.92 8.51 -12.76
N GLY A 44 -1.77 8.82 -14.05
CA GLY A 44 -0.79 8.20 -14.92
C GLY A 44 0.66 8.41 -14.49
N TYR A 45 1.00 9.41 -13.66
CA TYR A 45 2.38 9.57 -13.20
C TYR A 45 2.87 8.39 -12.36
N HIS A 46 1.97 7.72 -11.63
CA HIS A 46 2.30 6.61 -10.73
C HIS A 46 2.92 5.42 -11.46
N GLY A 47 2.14 4.79 -12.36
CA GLY A 47 2.49 3.55 -13.05
C GLY A 47 2.29 3.68 -14.55
N GLU A 48 1.24 3.08 -15.09
CA GLU A 48 0.89 3.22 -16.50
C GLU A 48 0.24 4.60 -16.79
N PRO A 49 0.40 5.17 -17.99
CA PRO A 49 1.18 4.66 -19.12
C PRO A 49 2.68 4.71 -18.82
N PHE A 50 3.37 3.61 -19.11
CA PHE A 50 4.81 3.54 -18.92
C PHE A 50 5.57 4.43 -19.89
N ARG A 51 6.76 4.86 -19.47
CA ARG A 51 7.61 5.78 -20.23
C ARG A 51 9.09 5.48 -19.99
N GLY A 52 9.94 6.16 -20.75
CA GLY A 52 11.39 5.95 -20.69
C GLY A 52 11.77 4.50 -21.04
N ALA A 53 12.84 3.99 -20.41
CA ALA A 53 13.28 2.61 -20.64
C ALA A 53 12.21 1.58 -20.26
N GLY A 54 11.41 1.85 -19.21
CA GLY A 54 10.33 0.98 -18.75
C GLY A 54 9.12 0.92 -19.67
N TRP A 55 9.07 1.72 -20.75
CA TRP A 55 7.99 1.66 -21.74
C TRP A 55 7.87 0.26 -22.38
N GLY A 56 8.99 -0.33 -22.79
CA GLY A 56 9.01 -1.65 -23.44
C GLY A 56 10.00 -2.64 -22.83
N ASN A 57 10.64 -2.27 -21.72
CA ASN A 57 11.66 -3.10 -21.08
C ASN A 57 11.31 -3.36 -19.60
N PRO A 58 11.00 -4.62 -19.22
CA PRO A 58 10.62 -4.96 -17.85
C PRO A 58 11.78 -4.87 -16.84
N GLN A 59 12.99 -4.54 -17.29
CA GLN A 59 14.15 -4.22 -16.43
C GLN A 59 14.09 -2.85 -15.76
N TRP A 60 13.18 -1.98 -16.21
CA TRP A 60 12.97 -0.67 -15.64
C TRP A 60 11.53 -0.55 -15.16
N TRP A 61 11.30 0.29 -14.15
CA TRP A 61 9.96 0.73 -13.85
C TRP A 61 9.59 1.85 -14.81
N GLY A 62 8.46 1.71 -15.51
CA GLY A 62 7.99 2.70 -16.46
C GLY A 62 7.19 3.84 -15.83
N GLY A 63 6.83 3.72 -14.56
CA GLY A 63 6.15 4.75 -13.77
C GLY A 63 7.14 5.64 -13.00
N TYR A 64 6.70 6.80 -12.52
CA TYR A 64 7.57 7.65 -11.70
C TYR A 64 7.52 7.31 -10.21
N CYS A 65 6.53 6.52 -9.75
CA CYS A 65 6.41 6.22 -8.33
C CYS A 65 7.65 5.52 -7.77
N ASN A 66 7.90 5.72 -6.47
CA ASN A 66 9.01 5.10 -5.75
C ASN A 66 8.48 4.13 -4.70
N HIS A 67 8.86 2.86 -4.80
CA HIS A 67 8.53 1.79 -3.86
C HIS A 67 9.77 0.97 -3.49
N GLY A 68 9.79 0.45 -2.27
CA GLY A 68 10.91 -0.29 -1.70
C GLY A 68 12.22 0.51 -1.66
N ASN A 69 12.13 1.83 -1.60
CA ASN A 69 13.27 2.71 -1.50
C ASN A 69 12.97 3.96 -0.66
N VAL A 70 14.01 4.66 -0.23
CA VAL A 70 13.93 5.81 0.69
C VAL A 70 13.17 7.02 0.15
N LEU A 71 12.84 7.06 -1.15
CA LEU A 71 12.02 8.13 -1.73
C LEU A 71 10.52 7.85 -1.64
N PHE A 72 10.09 6.68 -1.14
CA PHE A 72 8.66 6.31 -1.05
C PHE A 72 7.82 7.40 -0.35
N PRO A 73 8.12 7.85 0.90
CA PRO A 73 7.26 8.83 1.56
C PRO A 73 7.28 10.21 0.88
N THR A 74 8.45 10.68 0.45
CA THR A 74 8.61 12.05 -0.09
C THR A 74 8.09 12.16 -1.52
N TRP A 75 8.25 11.14 -2.35
CA TRP A 75 7.67 11.10 -3.69
C TRP A 75 6.14 11.14 -3.61
N HIS A 76 5.52 10.32 -2.76
CA HIS A 76 4.06 10.31 -2.60
C HIS A 76 3.53 11.62 -1.99
N ARG A 77 4.29 12.27 -1.09
CA ARG A 77 3.97 13.62 -0.60
C ARG A 77 3.95 14.66 -1.73
N ALA A 78 4.98 14.67 -2.57
CA ALA A 78 5.04 15.55 -3.75
C ALA A 78 3.91 15.25 -4.74
N TYR A 79 3.54 13.97 -4.88
CA TYR A 79 2.45 13.53 -5.75
C TYR A 79 1.07 14.03 -5.28
N LEU A 80 0.78 13.91 -3.98
CA LEU A 80 -0.42 14.48 -3.37
C LEU A 80 -0.48 15.99 -3.56
N HIS A 81 0.64 16.68 -3.37
CA HIS A 81 0.73 18.11 -3.62
C HIS A 81 0.39 18.46 -5.07
N ARG A 82 0.91 17.69 -6.04
CA ARG A 82 0.61 17.86 -7.47
C ARG A 82 -0.88 17.70 -7.78
N LEU A 83 -1.55 16.68 -7.22
CA LEU A 83 -2.99 16.50 -7.37
C LEU A 83 -3.76 17.64 -6.72
N GLU A 84 -3.40 18.02 -5.49
CA GLU A 84 -4.07 19.10 -4.75
C GLU A 84 -4.01 20.44 -5.51
N LYS A 85 -2.90 20.74 -6.20
CA LYS A 85 -2.83 21.90 -7.11
C LYS A 85 -3.77 21.79 -8.31
N ALA A 86 -3.98 20.60 -8.87
CA ALA A 86 -4.97 20.42 -9.93
C ALA A 86 -6.41 20.59 -9.39
N LEU A 87 -6.72 20.04 -8.22
CA LEU A 87 -8.01 20.24 -7.55
C LEU A 87 -8.26 21.73 -7.28
N GLN A 88 -7.25 22.45 -6.80
CA GLN A 88 -7.31 23.90 -6.55
C GLN A 88 -7.50 24.73 -7.84
N SER A 89 -7.17 24.19 -9.02
CA SER A 89 -7.46 24.86 -10.30
C SER A 89 -8.95 24.81 -10.67
N ILE A 90 -9.71 23.88 -10.09
CA ILE A 90 -11.17 23.79 -10.23
C ILE A 90 -11.86 24.54 -9.10
N VAL A 91 -11.48 24.25 -7.84
CA VAL A 91 -12.05 24.89 -6.65
C VAL A 91 -10.94 25.53 -5.82
N PRO A 92 -10.73 26.86 -5.93
CA PRO A 92 -9.64 27.54 -5.22
C PRO A 92 -9.69 27.34 -3.71
N GLY A 93 -8.56 26.91 -3.13
CA GLY A 93 -8.41 26.73 -1.68
C GLY A 93 -8.95 25.42 -1.12
N VAL A 94 -9.41 24.49 -1.97
CA VAL A 94 -9.74 23.13 -1.54
C VAL A 94 -8.49 22.40 -1.04
N ALA A 95 -8.67 21.56 -0.01
CA ALA A 95 -7.62 20.70 0.54
C ALA A 95 -7.92 19.25 0.18
N MET A 96 -6.88 18.46 -0.08
CA MET A 96 -7.01 17.01 -0.14
C MET A 96 -7.48 16.50 1.23
N ALA A 97 -8.35 15.49 1.25
CA ALA A 97 -8.75 14.82 2.49
C ALA A 97 -8.03 13.49 2.63
N TYR A 98 -7.87 13.01 3.86
CA TYR A 98 -7.40 11.66 4.15
C TYR A 98 -8.56 10.76 4.56
N TRP A 99 -8.46 9.47 4.26
CA TRP A 99 -9.28 8.44 4.88
C TRP A 99 -8.50 7.89 6.07
N ASP A 100 -8.95 8.16 7.29
CA ASP A 100 -8.29 7.60 8.47
C ASP A 100 -8.57 6.10 8.56
N GLU A 101 -7.58 5.29 8.23
CA GLU A 101 -7.71 3.83 8.20
C GLU A 101 -7.64 3.21 9.60
N THR A 102 -7.32 4.01 10.62
CA THR A 102 -7.12 3.56 12.00
C THR A 102 -8.20 4.04 12.96
N GLU A 103 -9.12 4.90 12.51
CA GLU A 103 -10.27 5.40 13.27
C GLU A 103 -11.30 4.29 13.56
N GLU A 104 -12.04 4.42 14.67
CA GLU A 104 -13.06 3.44 15.10
C GLU A 104 -14.08 3.12 14.00
N GLU A 105 -14.51 4.13 13.24
CA GLU A 105 -15.46 3.98 12.14
C GLU A 105 -14.90 3.10 11.01
N SER A 106 -13.62 3.22 10.68
CA SER A 106 -12.98 2.36 9.68
C SER A 106 -12.84 0.92 10.16
N LEU A 107 -12.55 0.73 11.45
CA LEU A 107 -12.48 -0.60 12.07
C LEU A 107 -13.84 -1.29 12.12
N LYS A 108 -14.94 -0.53 12.19
CA LYS A 108 -16.29 -1.08 12.28
C LYS A 108 -16.98 -1.22 10.93
N TYR A 109 -16.73 -0.29 10.02
CA TYR A 109 -17.51 -0.13 8.78
C TYR A 109 -16.68 -0.15 7.49
N GLY A 110 -15.35 -0.22 7.54
CA GLY A 110 -14.50 -0.27 6.34
C GLY A 110 -14.24 1.13 5.75
N ILE A 111 -14.46 1.32 4.45
CA ILE A 111 -14.21 2.62 3.79
C ILE A 111 -15.37 3.61 3.98
N PRO A 112 -15.13 4.94 3.88
CA PRO A 112 -16.19 5.94 3.92
C PRO A 112 -17.25 5.74 2.83
N GLU A 113 -18.51 6.02 3.17
CA GLU A 113 -19.65 5.83 2.27
C GLU A 113 -19.53 6.59 0.94
N TYR A 114 -18.78 7.70 0.95
CA TYR A 114 -18.52 8.54 -0.23
C TYR A 114 -17.76 7.81 -1.35
N PHE A 115 -17.13 6.68 -1.04
CA PHE A 115 -16.45 5.83 -1.99
C PHE A 115 -17.31 4.64 -2.46
N LEU A 116 -18.48 4.43 -1.87
CA LEU A 116 -19.32 3.23 -2.05
C LEU A 116 -20.59 3.48 -2.89
N THR A 117 -20.94 4.74 -3.14
CA THR A 117 -22.16 5.11 -3.86
C THR A 117 -21.86 5.67 -5.24
N PRO A 118 -22.59 5.25 -6.29
CA PRO A 118 -22.34 5.68 -7.68
C PRO A 118 -22.72 7.15 -7.92
N THR A 119 -23.52 7.74 -7.04
CA THR A 119 -23.87 9.16 -7.04
C THR A 119 -23.51 9.79 -5.69
N TYR A 120 -23.28 11.10 -5.70
CA TYR A 120 -23.00 11.88 -4.50
C TYR A 120 -24.04 12.99 -4.36
N THR A 121 -24.68 13.10 -3.19
CA THR A 121 -25.64 14.17 -2.90
C THR A 121 -25.00 15.20 -1.99
N CYS A 122 -24.82 16.41 -2.50
CA CYS A 122 -24.28 17.55 -1.76
C CYS A 122 -25.24 18.02 -0.66
N GLN A 123 -24.73 18.81 0.30
CA GLN A 123 -25.53 19.36 1.40
C GLN A 123 -26.71 20.21 0.91
N ASN A 124 -26.55 20.91 -0.21
CA ASN A 124 -27.60 21.70 -0.87
C ASN A 124 -28.58 20.86 -1.71
N LYS A 125 -28.49 19.52 -1.65
CA LYS A 125 -29.26 18.53 -2.43
C LYS A 125 -28.92 18.47 -3.93
N GLU A 126 -27.86 19.14 -4.38
CA GLU A 126 -27.29 18.91 -5.71
C GLU A 126 -26.77 17.48 -5.82
N VAL A 127 -27.11 16.79 -6.90
CA VAL A 127 -26.62 15.43 -7.17
C VAL A 127 -25.51 15.48 -8.20
N ILE A 128 -24.34 14.96 -7.84
CA ILE A 128 -23.21 14.74 -8.73
C ILE A 128 -23.27 13.27 -9.18
N ASP A 129 -23.49 13.08 -10.48
CA ASP A 129 -23.60 11.78 -11.15
C ASP A 129 -22.77 11.79 -12.44
N PRO A 130 -21.76 10.91 -12.58
CA PRO A 130 -21.30 9.94 -11.59
C PRO A 130 -20.57 10.60 -10.41
N ASN A 131 -20.59 9.96 -9.24
CA ASN A 131 -19.74 10.32 -8.10
C ASN A 131 -18.26 10.13 -8.50
N PRO A 132 -17.45 11.20 -8.55
CA PRO A 132 -16.07 11.10 -8.99
C PRO A 132 -15.16 10.37 -7.98
N LEU A 133 -15.63 10.08 -6.77
CA LEU A 133 -14.86 9.33 -5.77
C LEU A 133 -15.15 7.82 -5.79
N TYR A 134 -16.25 7.41 -6.43
CA TYR A 134 -16.69 6.01 -6.49
C TYR A 134 -15.75 5.17 -7.37
N SER A 135 -15.53 5.63 -8.59
CA SER A 135 -14.63 5.02 -9.57
C SER A 135 -14.21 6.07 -10.59
N TYR A 136 -13.23 5.74 -11.41
CA TYR A 136 -12.80 6.58 -12.52
C TYR A 136 -13.03 5.91 -13.87
N LYS A 137 -13.60 6.66 -14.82
CA LYS A 137 -13.77 6.21 -16.20
C LYS A 137 -12.65 6.78 -17.08
N PHE A 138 -11.88 5.89 -17.70
CA PHE A 138 -10.77 6.26 -18.57
C PHE A 138 -11.28 7.02 -19.81
N GLN A 139 -10.70 8.18 -20.08
CA GLN A 139 -10.99 8.98 -21.28
C GLN A 139 -10.11 8.59 -22.47
N SER A 140 -8.98 7.94 -22.21
CA SER A 140 -8.04 7.49 -23.23
C SER A 140 -7.59 6.06 -22.97
N ASN A 141 -7.12 5.41 -24.03
CA ASN A 141 -6.50 4.10 -23.93
C ASN A 141 -5.16 4.21 -23.20
N ILE A 142 -4.84 3.17 -22.44
CA ILE A 142 -3.49 2.87 -21.99
C ILE A 142 -3.11 1.53 -22.61
N THR A 143 -1.88 1.44 -23.10
CA THR A 143 -1.33 0.21 -23.68
C THR A 143 -0.11 -0.20 -22.91
N ASP A 144 -0.16 -1.40 -22.36
CA ASP A 144 0.98 -2.10 -21.80
C ASP A 144 1.80 -2.67 -22.97
N HIS A 145 3.03 -2.18 -23.10
CA HIS A 145 3.96 -2.56 -24.16
C HIS A 145 4.99 -3.60 -23.69
N LEU A 146 4.87 -4.09 -22.45
CA LEU A 146 5.70 -5.18 -21.96
C LEU A 146 5.21 -6.52 -22.54
N SER A 147 6.15 -7.43 -22.75
CA SER A 147 5.80 -8.80 -23.13
C SER A 147 5.16 -9.48 -21.92
N PRO A 148 3.94 -10.05 -22.03
CA PRO A 148 3.28 -10.69 -20.90
C PRO A 148 4.12 -11.87 -20.41
N ILE A 149 4.48 -11.86 -19.12
CA ILE A 149 5.17 -12.98 -18.45
C ILE A 149 4.57 -13.14 -17.03
N PRO A 150 3.90 -14.27 -16.69
CA PRO A 150 3.42 -15.31 -17.60
C PRO A 150 2.16 -14.92 -18.38
N ASP A 151 1.38 -13.89 -18.01
CA ASP A 151 0.05 -13.73 -18.64
C ASP A 151 -0.66 -12.36 -18.48
N ALA A 152 -0.14 -11.38 -17.74
CA ALA A 152 -0.91 -10.15 -17.47
C ALA A 152 -0.53 -8.99 -18.40
N ASN A 153 -1.51 -8.53 -19.18
CA ASN A 153 -1.46 -7.31 -19.95
C ASN A 153 -2.36 -6.27 -19.26
N TYR A 154 -1.79 -5.16 -18.78
CA TYR A 154 -2.53 -4.14 -18.03
C TYR A 154 -3.18 -3.06 -18.89
N SER A 155 -3.12 -3.20 -20.23
CA SER A 155 -3.80 -2.28 -21.15
C SER A 155 -5.27 -2.07 -20.76
N LYS A 156 -5.67 -0.81 -20.65
CA LYS A 156 -7.06 -0.40 -20.40
C LYS A 156 -7.57 0.38 -21.59
N ALA A 157 -8.71 -0.03 -22.14
CA ALA A 157 -9.38 0.73 -23.18
C ALA A 157 -10.05 1.99 -22.61
N ALA A 158 -10.19 3.03 -23.43
CA ALA A 158 -11.04 4.15 -23.14
C ALA A 158 -12.46 3.65 -22.81
N GLY A 159 -13.05 4.23 -21.77
CA GLY A 159 -14.32 3.79 -21.22
C GLY A 159 -14.24 2.70 -20.15
N TYR A 160 -13.06 2.09 -19.91
CA TYR A 160 -12.81 1.26 -18.73
C TYR A 160 -13.13 2.05 -17.46
N GLN A 161 -13.77 1.41 -16.49
CA GLN A 161 -14.02 1.97 -15.16
C GLN A 161 -13.17 1.24 -14.14
N THR A 162 -12.47 1.98 -13.28
CA THR A 162 -11.70 1.37 -12.20
C THR A 162 -12.61 0.59 -11.26
N VAL A 163 -12.08 -0.52 -10.73
CA VAL A 163 -12.82 -1.37 -9.82
C VAL A 163 -11.99 -1.77 -8.61
N ARG A 164 -12.68 -2.06 -7.51
CA ARG A 164 -12.12 -2.54 -6.24
C ARG A 164 -12.59 -3.97 -6.00
N TYR A 165 -12.01 -4.64 -5.00
CA TYR A 165 -12.53 -5.91 -4.51
C TYR A 165 -14.05 -5.78 -4.24
N PRO A 166 -14.88 -6.78 -4.61
CA PRO A 166 -14.50 -8.08 -5.17
C PRO A 166 -14.37 -8.15 -6.70
N PHE A 167 -14.48 -7.05 -7.42
CA PHE A 167 -14.46 -7.04 -8.89
C PHE A 167 -13.06 -7.24 -9.49
N SER A 168 -13.03 -7.64 -10.76
CA SER A 168 -11.81 -7.74 -11.58
C SER A 168 -11.73 -6.61 -12.58
N GLY A 169 -10.54 -6.02 -12.68
CA GLY A 169 -10.17 -5.00 -13.65
C GLY A 169 -9.25 -5.51 -14.75
N LEU A 170 -8.84 -6.77 -14.78
CA LEU A 170 -7.88 -7.28 -15.76
C LEU A 170 -8.53 -7.44 -17.15
N VAL A 171 -8.20 -6.57 -18.10
CA VAL A 171 -8.93 -6.44 -19.38
C VAL A 171 -8.03 -6.24 -20.61
N GLY A 172 -6.71 -6.40 -20.49
CA GLY A 172 -5.78 -6.14 -21.60
C GLY A 172 -5.93 -7.13 -22.76
N THR A 173 -6.13 -8.42 -22.48
CA THR A 173 -6.34 -9.45 -23.51
C THR A 173 -7.82 -9.82 -23.69
N GLU A 174 -8.16 -10.45 -24.82
CA GLU A 174 -9.53 -10.97 -25.04
C GLU A 174 -9.91 -12.06 -24.02
N LYS A 175 -8.94 -12.94 -23.69
CA LYS A 175 -9.07 -13.98 -22.65
C LYS A 175 -9.40 -13.36 -21.29
N ASP A 176 -8.68 -12.31 -20.90
CA ASP A 176 -8.89 -11.65 -19.60
C ASP A 176 -10.20 -10.88 -19.58
N ARG A 177 -10.56 -10.19 -20.68
CA ARG A 177 -11.89 -9.55 -20.80
C ARG A 177 -13.02 -10.54 -20.62
N ALA A 178 -12.93 -11.72 -21.25
CA ALA A 178 -13.95 -12.76 -21.11
C ALA A 178 -14.06 -13.27 -19.67
N LYS A 179 -12.94 -13.56 -19.01
CA LYS A 179 -12.90 -13.99 -17.59
C LYS A 179 -13.45 -12.91 -16.66
N THR A 180 -12.96 -11.68 -16.80
CA THR A 180 -13.38 -10.51 -16.02
C THR A 180 -14.86 -10.24 -16.20
N LYS A 181 -15.41 -10.40 -17.42
CA LYS A 181 -16.84 -10.24 -17.66
C LYS A 181 -17.66 -11.26 -16.86
N VAL A 182 -17.33 -12.55 -16.93
CA VAL A 182 -18.04 -13.62 -16.20
C VAL A 182 -17.98 -13.39 -14.68
N HIS A 183 -16.80 -13.02 -14.17
CA HIS A 183 -16.60 -12.72 -12.75
C HIS A 183 -17.46 -11.53 -12.30
N ASN A 184 -17.39 -10.42 -13.04
CA ASN A 184 -18.09 -9.19 -12.68
C ASN A 184 -19.60 -9.30 -12.88
N ASP A 185 -20.09 -10.03 -13.90
CA ASP A 185 -21.53 -10.28 -14.09
C ASP A 185 -22.12 -11.00 -12.87
N THR A 186 -21.41 -12.01 -12.34
CA THR A 186 -21.84 -12.75 -11.13
C THR A 186 -21.92 -11.83 -9.91
N LEU A 187 -21.00 -10.89 -9.77
CA LEU A 187 -21.00 -9.92 -8.67
C LEU A 187 -22.08 -8.84 -8.84
N ASN A 188 -22.36 -8.43 -10.07
CA ASN A 188 -23.44 -7.50 -10.38
C ASN A 188 -24.80 -8.09 -10.00
N ASP A 189 -25.01 -9.39 -10.22
CA ASP A 189 -26.24 -10.10 -9.83
C ASP A 189 -26.48 -10.12 -8.30
N LEU A 190 -25.42 -10.01 -7.49
CA LEU A 190 -25.54 -9.88 -6.03
C LEU A 190 -26.02 -8.48 -5.59
N GLY A 191 -25.88 -7.48 -6.46
CA GLY A 191 -26.24 -6.09 -6.20
C GLY A 191 -25.24 -5.31 -5.34
N ILE A 192 -25.25 -3.99 -5.50
CA ILE A 192 -24.28 -3.06 -4.91
C ILE A 192 -24.18 -3.16 -3.38
N ALA A 193 -25.29 -3.41 -2.68
CA ALA A 193 -25.31 -3.54 -1.23
C ALA A 193 -24.46 -4.73 -0.78
N LYS A 194 -24.54 -5.88 -1.49
CA LYS A 194 -23.79 -7.08 -1.14
C LYS A 194 -22.31 -6.93 -1.48
N THR A 195 -21.97 -6.37 -2.63
CA THR A 195 -20.58 -6.14 -3.02
C THR A 195 -19.89 -5.12 -2.11
N ASN A 196 -20.60 -4.07 -1.69
CA ASN A 196 -20.10 -3.13 -0.68
C ASN A 196 -19.89 -3.79 0.69
N GLN A 197 -20.79 -4.69 1.10
CA GLN A 197 -20.60 -5.50 2.32
C GLN A 197 -19.35 -6.36 2.22
N MET A 198 -19.10 -6.97 1.06
CA MET A 198 -17.89 -7.77 0.83
C MET A 198 -16.63 -6.91 0.95
N LEU A 199 -16.58 -5.76 0.28
CA LEU A 199 -15.44 -4.83 0.34
C LEU A 199 -15.15 -4.36 1.76
N ASN A 200 -16.15 -3.82 2.44
CA ASN A 200 -15.97 -3.35 3.81
C ASN A 200 -15.64 -4.49 4.77
N GLY A 201 -16.28 -5.66 4.62
CA GLY A 201 -15.97 -6.83 5.43
C GLY A 201 -14.52 -7.30 5.26
N ASN A 202 -13.98 -7.24 4.03
CA ASN A 202 -12.58 -7.54 3.77
C ASN A 202 -11.66 -6.53 4.47
N ILE A 203 -11.89 -5.22 4.26
CA ILE A 203 -11.07 -4.17 4.86
C ILE A 203 -11.11 -4.23 6.39
N VAL A 204 -12.29 -4.41 6.99
CA VAL A 204 -12.46 -4.60 8.44
C VAL A 204 -11.68 -5.82 8.93
N THR A 205 -11.67 -6.91 8.18
CA THR A 205 -10.89 -8.11 8.51
C THR A 205 -9.39 -7.79 8.54
N TRP A 206 -8.85 -7.12 7.51
CA TRP A 206 -7.45 -6.70 7.45
C TRP A 206 -7.06 -5.76 8.60
N LEU A 207 -7.95 -4.84 8.96
CA LEU A 207 -7.71 -3.86 10.02
C LEU A 207 -7.76 -4.48 11.43
N ASN A 208 -8.52 -5.57 11.65
CA ASN A 208 -8.79 -6.09 13.00
C ASN A 208 -8.30 -7.51 13.28
N GLU A 209 -8.45 -8.44 12.35
CA GLU A 209 -8.57 -9.87 12.68
C GLU A 209 -7.28 -10.69 12.56
N VAL A 210 -6.14 -10.05 12.27
CA VAL A 210 -4.83 -10.72 12.39
C VAL A 210 -4.45 -10.77 13.87
N THR A 211 -4.79 -11.88 14.52
CA THR A 211 -4.53 -12.11 15.94
C THR A 211 -4.12 -13.55 16.23
N PHE A 212 -3.26 -13.75 17.21
CA PHE A 212 -2.87 -15.06 17.73
C PHE A 212 -2.75 -15.02 19.25
N ASP A 213 -2.94 -16.15 19.92
CA ASP A 213 -2.73 -16.20 21.36
C ASP A 213 -1.25 -16.44 21.66
N ASN A 214 -0.72 -15.68 22.63
CA ASN A 214 0.60 -15.93 23.17
C ASN A 214 0.62 -17.23 24.01
N ASP A 215 1.81 -17.59 24.46
CA ASP A 215 2.03 -18.78 25.27
C ASP A 215 1.48 -18.71 26.71
N GLU A 216 1.01 -17.53 27.12
CA GLU A 216 0.25 -17.28 28.35
C GLU A 216 -1.27 -17.24 28.11
N GLY A 217 -1.72 -17.38 26.85
CA GLY A 217 -3.13 -17.31 26.46
C GLY A 217 -3.67 -15.89 26.28
N THR A 218 -2.80 -14.89 26.21
CA THR A 218 -3.16 -13.50 25.89
C THR A 218 -3.21 -13.32 24.38
N THR A 219 -4.32 -12.78 23.86
CA THR A 219 -4.46 -12.48 22.44
C THR A 219 -3.61 -11.29 22.02
N ILE A 220 -2.72 -11.53 21.07
CA ILE A 220 -1.81 -10.56 20.44
C ILE A 220 -2.38 -10.10 19.11
N LYS A 221 -2.26 -8.80 18.81
CA LYS A 221 -2.65 -8.20 17.53
C LYS A 221 -1.44 -8.05 16.62
N ALA A 222 -1.60 -8.40 15.35
CA ALA A 222 -0.63 -8.22 14.28
C ALA A 222 -1.29 -7.67 12.99
N ASN A 223 -2.44 -7.01 13.15
CA ASN A 223 -3.27 -6.48 12.07
C ASN A 223 -2.71 -5.18 11.47
N VAL A 224 -3.31 -4.70 10.38
CA VAL A 224 -2.85 -3.50 9.67
C VAL A 224 -2.85 -2.27 10.58
N ARG A 225 -3.85 -2.17 11.47
CA ARG A 225 -3.91 -1.10 12.46
C ARG A 225 -2.69 -1.12 13.37
N TYR A 226 -2.33 -2.29 13.91
CA TYR A 226 -1.10 -2.48 14.69
C TYR A 226 0.14 -2.06 13.90
N LYS A 227 0.25 -2.46 12.63
CA LYS A 227 1.40 -2.10 11.76
C LYS A 227 1.58 -0.59 11.60
N TYR A 228 0.49 0.18 11.47
CA TYR A 228 0.57 1.65 11.45
C TYR A 228 1.14 2.21 12.76
N GLY A 229 0.71 1.71 13.92
CA GLY A 229 1.28 2.10 15.21
C GLY A 229 2.76 1.70 15.36
N ALA A 230 3.10 0.48 14.94
CA ALA A 230 4.45 -0.06 15.00
C ALA A 230 5.43 0.74 14.14
N CYS A 231 5.02 1.21 12.95
CA CYS A 231 5.91 1.97 12.09
C CYS A 231 6.35 3.32 12.69
N LEU A 232 5.53 3.93 13.54
CA LEU A 232 5.91 5.14 14.28
C LEU A 232 7.06 4.91 15.27
N ASN A 233 7.44 3.66 15.56
CA ASN A 233 8.57 3.31 16.42
C ASN A 233 9.87 3.07 15.63
N ALA A 234 9.86 3.17 14.30
CA ALA A 234 11.07 3.04 13.51
C ALA A 234 12.11 4.10 13.91
N PRO A 235 13.37 3.71 14.20
CA PRO A 235 14.35 4.56 14.89
C PRO A 235 14.98 5.65 14.01
N ASN A 236 14.84 5.56 12.69
CA ASN A 236 15.36 6.53 11.74
C ASN A 236 14.53 6.49 10.44
N TYR A 237 14.67 7.54 9.63
CA TYR A 237 13.89 7.70 8.40
C TYR A 237 14.14 6.57 7.38
N THR A 238 15.38 6.10 7.27
CA THR A 238 15.75 5.08 6.26
C THR A 238 14.89 3.83 6.43
N VAL A 239 14.82 3.29 7.65
CA VAL A 239 14.06 2.06 7.94
C VAL A 239 12.57 2.31 8.21
N PHE A 240 12.19 3.54 8.54
CA PHE A 240 10.78 3.96 8.54
C PHE A 240 10.20 3.96 7.12
N SER A 241 10.97 4.42 6.14
CA SER A 241 10.45 4.81 4.84
C SER A 241 9.97 3.64 3.98
N ASN A 242 10.65 2.50 3.99
CA ASN A 242 10.44 1.47 2.97
C ASN A 242 10.75 0.05 3.44
N THR A 243 10.18 -0.92 2.72
CA THR A 243 10.29 -2.37 2.94
C THR A 243 11.72 -2.89 2.82
N THR A 244 12.50 -2.47 1.83
CA THR A 244 13.87 -2.97 1.60
C THR A 244 14.83 -2.60 2.72
N SER A 245 14.81 -1.35 3.18
CA SER A 245 15.62 -0.90 4.31
C SER A 245 15.21 -1.59 5.61
N ALA A 246 13.90 -1.73 5.86
CA ALA A 246 13.42 -2.40 7.05
C ALA A 246 13.77 -3.89 7.09
N GLN A 247 13.64 -4.58 5.96
CA GLN A 247 14.04 -5.97 5.81
C GLN A 247 15.51 -6.15 6.20
N GLN A 248 16.43 -5.39 5.59
CA GLN A 248 17.86 -5.47 5.93
C GLN A 248 18.11 -5.17 7.41
N TRP A 249 17.45 -4.14 7.96
CA TRP A 249 17.64 -3.76 9.35
C TRP A 249 17.22 -4.85 10.34
N ASN A 250 16.13 -5.55 10.02
CA ASN A 250 15.64 -6.69 10.78
C ASN A 250 16.59 -7.89 10.63
N ASP A 251 17.09 -8.17 9.43
CA ASP A 251 18.06 -9.25 9.18
C ASP A 251 19.37 -9.05 9.96
N ASP A 252 19.92 -7.83 9.93
CA ASP A 252 21.19 -7.49 10.60
C ASP A 252 21.12 -7.64 12.13
N ARG A 253 19.91 -7.64 12.69
CA ARG A 253 19.65 -7.70 14.13
C ARG A 253 18.93 -8.97 14.55
N ALA A 254 18.61 -9.85 13.60
CA ALA A 254 18.06 -11.16 13.88
C ALA A 254 19.00 -11.92 14.83
N GLY A 255 18.45 -12.46 15.92
CA GLY A 255 19.23 -13.13 16.98
C GLY A 255 19.92 -12.19 17.98
N THR A 256 19.69 -10.88 17.93
CA THR A 256 20.10 -9.97 19.01
C THR A 256 19.09 -10.04 20.16
N ASP A 257 19.58 -10.29 21.39
CA ASP A 257 18.72 -10.41 22.58
C ASP A 257 17.85 -9.16 22.77
N GLY A 258 16.54 -9.37 22.97
CA GLY A 258 15.57 -8.30 23.18
C GLY A 258 15.24 -7.44 21.95
N TYR A 259 15.70 -7.83 20.75
CA TYR A 259 15.36 -7.13 19.52
C TYR A 259 13.93 -7.44 19.05
N VAL A 260 13.18 -6.40 18.72
CA VAL A 260 11.86 -6.49 18.08
C VAL A 260 11.98 -5.94 16.66
N PRO A 261 11.54 -6.70 15.63
CA PRO A 261 11.52 -6.23 14.25
C PRO A 261 10.81 -4.89 14.10
N ILE A 262 11.39 -3.99 13.31
CA ILE A 262 10.76 -2.74 12.97
C ILE A 262 9.81 -2.94 11.79
N VAL A 263 8.73 -2.17 11.75
CA VAL A 263 7.75 -2.13 10.65
C VAL A 263 7.97 -0.82 9.87
N PRO A 264 8.16 -0.84 8.54
CA PRO A 264 8.20 0.37 7.74
C PRO A 264 6.79 0.88 7.47
N LEU A 265 6.65 2.20 7.20
CA LEU A 265 5.40 2.82 6.75
C LEU A 265 4.81 2.14 5.51
N GLU A 266 5.67 1.67 4.61
CA GLU A 266 5.27 1.02 3.36
C GLU A 266 4.55 -0.34 3.58
N SER A 267 4.77 -1.03 4.71
CA SER A 267 4.12 -2.34 4.96
C SER A 267 2.60 -2.25 5.23
N PRO A 268 2.10 -1.41 6.17
CA PRO A 268 0.66 -1.21 6.31
C PRO A 268 0.03 -0.55 5.07
N HIS A 269 0.75 0.32 4.37
CA HIS A 269 0.35 0.85 3.07
C HIS A 269 0.07 -0.27 2.05
N ASN A 270 1.04 -1.19 1.85
CA ASN A 270 0.87 -2.32 0.93
C ASN A 270 -0.34 -3.19 1.30
N SER A 271 -0.59 -3.35 2.60
CA SER A 271 -1.71 -4.14 3.11
C SER A 271 -3.05 -3.56 2.69
N ILE A 272 -3.20 -2.23 2.73
CA ILE A 272 -4.44 -1.54 2.32
C ILE A 272 -4.62 -1.61 0.80
N HIS A 273 -3.55 -1.44 0.03
CA HIS A 273 -3.58 -1.68 -1.42
C HIS A 273 -4.13 -3.06 -1.77
N LEU A 274 -3.62 -4.11 -1.13
CA LEU A 274 -4.05 -5.48 -1.36
C LEU A 274 -5.49 -5.72 -0.88
N ALA A 275 -5.88 -5.20 0.29
CA ALA A 275 -7.23 -5.33 0.83
C ALA A 275 -8.30 -4.66 -0.06
N VAL A 276 -8.03 -3.45 -0.55
CA VAL A 276 -8.92 -2.73 -1.46
C VAL A 276 -8.87 -3.35 -2.87
N GLY A 277 -7.70 -3.85 -3.26
CA GLY A 277 -7.36 -4.28 -4.61
C GLY A 277 -7.61 -5.74 -4.96
N GLY A 278 -8.05 -6.59 -4.03
CA GLY A 278 -8.48 -7.94 -4.38
C GLY A 278 -8.09 -9.09 -3.47
N PHE A 279 -7.25 -8.85 -2.47
CA PHE A 279 -6.74 -9.91 -1.60
C PHE A 279 -7.61 -10.03 -0.34
N GLN A 280 -7.94 -11.27 -0.01
CA GLN A 280 -8.65 -11.61 1.20
C GLN A 280 -7.71 -12.31 2.17
N LEU A 281 -7.78 -11.96 3.45
CA LEU A 281 -7.14 -12.77 4.48
C LEU A 281 -7.86 -14.11 4.58
N GLU A 282 -7.09 -15.20 4.51
CA GLU A 282 -7.58 -16.53 4.80
C GLU A 282 -8.06 -16.59 6.26
N LYS A 283 -9.38 -16.70 6.46
CA LYS A 283 -9.96 -17.06 7.75
C LYS A 283 -10.05 -18.58 7.83
N ILE A 284 -9.67 -19.14 8.97
CA ILE A 284 -9.79 -20.57 9.21
C ILE A 284 -11.19 -20.84 9.78
N ASP A 285 -12.17 -20.76 8.88
CA ASP A 285 -13.52 -21.29 9.05
C ASP A 285 -14.04 -21.78 7.68
N ALA A 286 -14.85 -22.84 7.69
CA ALA A 286 -15.10 -23.77 6.58
C ALA A 286 -15.83 -23.23 5.34
N ASP A 287 -16.03 -21.92 5.23
CA ASP A 287 -16.68 -21.24 4.09
C ASP A 287 -15.78 -20.19 3.42
N PHE A 288 -14.45 -20.32 3.52
CA PHE A 288 -13.53 -19.50 2.72
C PHE A 288 -13.61 -19.87 1.23
N ASN A 289 -14.66 -19.41 0.56
CA ASN A 289 -14.62 -19.20 -0.88
C ASN A 289 -13.84 -17.91 -1.11
N GLN A 290 -12.52 -18.02 -1.26
CA GLN A 290 -11.76 -16.96 -1.90
C GLN A 290 -12.51 -16.61 -3.20
N TYR A 291 -12.90 -15.34 -3.36
CA TYR A 291 -13.37 -14.87 -4.65
C TYR A 291 -12.14 -14.73 -5.55
N THR A 292 -11.65 -15.89 -5.99
CA THR A 292 -10.53 -16.01 -6.92
C THR A 292 -10.85 -15.20 -8.17
N GLY A 293 -9.87 -14.42 -8.64
CA GLY A 293 -10.03 -13.56 -9.82
C GLY A 293 -10.35 -12.09 -9.57
N ALA A 294 -10.46 -11.63 -8.32
CA ALA A 294 -10.66 -10.21 -8.01
C ALA A 294 -9.41 -9.36 -8.27
N ASN A 295 -9.16 -8.91 -9.50
CA ASN A 295 -8.01 -8.08 -9.88
C ASN A 295 -8.33 -6.57 -9.90
N GLY A 296 -8.70 -5.98 -8.75
CA GLY A 296 -9.01 -4.55 -8.66
C GLY A 296 -7.78 -3.66 -8.83
N ASP A 297 -7.96 -2.45 -9.34
CA ASP A 297 -6.84 -1.58 -9.75
C ASP A 297 -5.90 -1.21 -8.60
N MET A 298 -6.43 -1.02 -7.38
CA MET A 298 -5.63 -0.75 -6.18
C MET A 298 -4.63 -1.86 -5.83
N GLY A 299 -4.79 -3.06 -6.39
CA GLY A 299 -3.99 -4.23 -6.02
C GLY A 299 -2.59 -4.23 -6.64
N GLU A 300 -2.32 -3.39 -7.64
CA GLU A 300 -1.04 -3.32 -8.34
C GLU A 300 -0.61 -1.89 -8.65
N ASN A 301 0.70 -1.68 -8.65
CA ASN A 301 1.27 -0.36 -8.90
C ASN A 301 0.97 0.18 -10.30
N ASP A 302 0.71 -0.70 -11.26
CA ASP A 302 0.46 -0.37 -12.67
C ASP A 302 -0.71 0.61 -12.84
N THR A 303 -1.86 0.37 -12.20
CA THR A 303 -3.07 1.23 -12.36
C THR A 303 -3.73 1.70 -11.07
N ALA A 304 -3.18 1.42 -9.88
CA ALA A 304 -3.77 1.81 -8.59
C ALA A 304 -4.19 3.28 -8.51
N ALA A 305 -3.33 4.20 -8.98
CA ALA A 305 -3.59 5.64 -8.88
C ALA A 305 -4.75 6.16 -9.74
N PHE A 306 -5.29 5.35 -10.67
CA PHE A 306 -6.51 5.71 -11.37
C PHE A 306 -7.76 5.53 -10.51
N ASP A 307 -7.70 4.75 -9.42
CA ASP A 307 -8.80 4.70 -8.46
C ASP A 307 -8.74 5.95 -7.56
N PRO A 308 -9.81 6.79 -7.50
CA PRO A 308 -9.82 7.98 -6.65
C PRO A 308 -9.45 7.73 -5.19
N ILE A 309 -9.76 6.55 -4.62
CA ILE A 309 -9.46 6.23 -3.21
C ILE A 309 -7.96 6.19 -2.92
N PHE A 310 -7.14 5.93 -3.95
CA PHE A 310 -5.68 5.96 -3.87
C PHE A 310 -5.19 7.23 -3.20
N PHE A 311 -5.70 8.39 -3.60
CA PHE A 311 -5.22 9.66 -3.09
C PHE A 311 -5.65 9.90 -1.64
N PHE A 312 -6.77 9.34 -1.19
CA PHE A 312 -7.22 9.45 0.20
C PHE A 312 -6.44 8.51 1.12
N HIS A 313 -6.12 7.31 0.63
CA HIS A 313 -5.19 6.37 1.27
C HIS A 313 -3.80 7.01 1.41
N HIS A 314 -3.21 7.49 0.32
CA HIS A 314 -1.89 8.12 0.36
C HIS A 314 -1.86 9.40 1.19
N CYS A 315 -2.97 10.15 1.26
CA CYS A 315 -3.06 11.30 2.16
C CYS A 315 -3.02 10.89 3.64
N PHE A 316 -3.56 9.72 4.00
CA PHE A 316 -3.40 9.14 5.33
C PHE A 316 -1.97 8.62 5.56
N VAL A 317 -1.36 7.95 4.59
CA VAL A 317 0.05 7.55 4.66
C VAL A 317 0.97 8.76 4.85
N ASP A 318 0.67 9.89 4.20
CA ASP A 318 1.39 11.15 4.37
C ASP A 318 1.18 11.77 5.76
N LEU A 319 -0.02 11.63 6.34
CA LEU A 319 -0.31 11.97 7.74
C LEU A 319 0.54 11.11 8.70
N VAL A 320 0.63 9.80 8.48
CA VAL A 320 1.46 8.91 9.32
C VAL A 320 2.95 9.26 9.20
N PHE A 321 3.43 9.60 8.00
CA PHE A 321 4.79 10.14 7.82
C PHE A 321 4.98 11.42 8.64
N TYR A 322 4.04 12.36 8.54
CA TYR A 322 4.08 13.59 9.32
C TYR A 322 4.07 13.34 10.85
N GLU A 323 3.31 12.37 11.35
CA GLU A 323 3.32 11.99 12.77
C GLU A 323 4.65 11.35 13.20
N TRP A 324 5.26 10.50 12.37
CA TRP A 324 6.61 10.01 12.62
C TRP A 324 7.61 11.17 12.70
N GLN A 325 7.51 12.16 11.82
CA GLN A 325 8.38 13.34 11.85
C GLN A 325 8.19 14.14 13.14
N ARG A 326 6.95 14.36 13.59
CA ARG A 326 6.67 15.06 14.86
C ARG A 326 7.28 14.32 16.05
N LYS A 327 7.05 13.01 16.13
CA LYS A 327 7.56 12.16 17.21
C LYS A 327 9.09 12.14 17.28
N ASN A 328 9.76 12.21 16.14
CA ASN A 328 11.22 12.14 16.04
C ASN A 328 11.89 13.51 15.84
N ASN A 329 11.17 14.63 16.01
CA ASN A 329 11.67 15.99 15.76
C ASN A 329 12.27 16.20 14.35
N ALA A 330 11.74 15.50 13.34
CA ALA A 330 12.25 15.44 11.97
C ALA A 330 11.41 16.26 10.97
N LEU A 331 10.72 17.31 11.44
CA LEU A 331 9.93 18.21 10.60
C LEU A 331 10.78 19.15 9.74
N GLN A 332 11.99 19.48 10.18
CA GLN A 332 12.89 20.39 9.46
C GLN A 332 13.90 19.63 8.59
N SER A 333 14.26 18.42 8.99
CA SER A 333 15.21 17.57 8.29
C SER A 333 14.95 16.10 8.59
N ILE A 334 15.22 15.26 7.61
CA ILE A 334 15.31 13.81 7.70
C ILE A 334 16.70 13.41 7.20
N ASP A 335 17.18 12.22 7.59
CA ASP A 335 18.49 11.71 7.19
C ASP A 335 18.38 10.31 6.58
N ILE A 336 19.19 10.07 5.55
CA ILE A 336 19.31 8.77 4.89
C ILE A 336 20.67 8.16 5.22
N ILE A 337 20.68 6.91 5.70
CA ILE A 337 21.89 6.11 5.87
C ILE A 337 22.45 5.82 4.48
N GLN A 338 23.51 6.52 4.10
CA GLN A 338 24.11 6.40 2.78
C GLN A 338 24.61 4.98 2.53
N GLY A 339 24.33 4.43 1.35
CA GLY A 339 24.78 3.09 0.96
C GLY A 339 23.94 1.94 1.53
N TYR A 340 22.88 2.23 2.30
CA TYR A 340 22.03 1.21 2.91
C TYR A 340 21.03 0.61 1.89
N PRO A 341 20.63 -0.67 1.98
CA PRO A 341 19.59 -1.21 1.11
C PRO A 341 18.31 -0.38 1.16
N GLY A 342 17.70 -0.14 0.00
CA GLY A 342 16.62 0.84 -0.20
C GLY A 342 17.14 2.23 -0.61
N THR A 343 18.45 2.43 -0.75
CA THR A 343 19.04 3.70 -1.24
C THR A 343 19.64 3.58 -2.65
N ASN A 344 19.41 2.50 -3.38
CA ASN A 344 19.87 2.36 -4.75
C ASN A 344 18.70 2.26 -5.74
N SER A 345 18.85 2.83 -6.94
CA SER A 345 17.82 2.79 -7.98
C SER A 345 17.48 1.38 -8.47
N VAL A 346 18.34 0.38 -8.24
CA VAL A 346 18.02 -1.02 -8.57
C VAL A 346 17.28 -1.78 -7.46
N ASP A 347 17.13 -1.16 -6.29
CA ASP A 347 16.40 -1.77 -5.18
C ASP A 347 14.91 -1.92 -5.53
N SER A 348 14.33 -3.01 -5.05
CA SER A 348 12.92 -3.34 -5.22
C SER A 348 12.41 -3.13 -6.66
N GLN A 349 11.54 -2.16 -6.93
CA GLN A 349 10.89 -1.98 -8.24
C GLN A 349 11.85 -1.69 -9.42
N GLY A 350 13.10 -1.33 -9.13
CA GLY A 350 14.09 -0.92 -10.13
C GLY A 350 13.99 0.54 -10.56
N PRO A 351 14.84 0.98 -11.49
CA PRO A 351 15.03 2.40 -11.76
C PRO A 351 13.80 3.00 -12.46
N THR A 352 13.40 4.20 -12.02
CA THR A 352 12.32 5.00 -12.61
C THR A 352 12.80 5.71 -13.90
N PRO A 353 11.89 6.25 -14.73
CA PRO A 353 12.26 6.93 -15.96
C PRO A 353 13.21 8.10 -15.71
N GLY A 354 14.32 8.15 -16.46
CA GLY A 354 15.36 9.17 -16.31
C GLY A 354 16.44 8.84 -15.28
N VAL A 355 16.26 7.79 -14.46
CA VAL A 355 17.25 7.37 -13.46
C VAL A 355 18.06 6.19 -13.97
N ALA A 356 19.38 6.32 -14.00
CA ALA A 356 20.28 5.22 -14.37
C ALA A 356 20.27 4.12 -13.29
N GLY A 357 20.43 2.85 -13.70
CA GLY A 357 20.64 1.75 -12.77
C GLY A 357 21.93 1.94 -11.96
N GLY A 358 21.90 1.60 -10.68
CA GLY A 358 23.04 1.72 -9.76
C GLY A 358 23.17 3.10 -9.11
N THR A 359 22.23 4.02 -9.37
CA THR A 359 22.27 5.38 -8.83
C THR A 359 21.91 5.38 -7.34
N TRP A 360 22.74 5.99 -6.52
CA TRP A 360 22.42 6.22 -5.11
C TRP A 360 21.33 7.29 -4.99
N LEU A 361 20.23 6.91 -4.36
CA LEU A 361 19.09 7.76 -4.03
C LEU A 361 19.38 8.50 -2.74
N THR A 362 19.24 9.81 -2.78
CA THR A 362 19.53 10.73 -1.68
C THR A 362 18.39 11.73 -1.52
N LEU A 363 18.50 12.62 -0.53
CA LEU A 363 17.51 13.70 -0.36
C LEU A 363 17.51 14.69 -1.52
N ASP A 364 18.58 14.72 -2.32
CA ASP A 364 18.76 15.58 -3.49
C ASP A 364 18.34 14.91 -4.80
N SER A 365 17.95 13.63 -4.76
CA SER A 365 17.40 12.94 -5.92
C SER A 365 16.10 13.61 -6.37
N ALA A 366 15.95 13.74 -7.69
CA ALA A 366 14.75 14.32 -8.29
C ALA A 366 13.52 13.45 -7.98
N LEU A 367 12.47 14.08 -7.46
CA LEU A 367 11.15 13.51 -7.32
C LEU A 367 10.38 13.73 -8.63
N ASP A 368 10.88 13.17 -9.72
CA ASP A 368 10.24 13.34 -11.03
C ASP A 368 8.79 12.83 -11.01
N PRO A 369 7.88 13.45 -11.78
CA PRO A 369 8.11 14.56 -12.71
C PRO A 369 7.91 15.94 -12.06
N PHE A 370 7.90 16.04 -10.73
CA PHE A 370 7.44 17.23 -10.02
C PHE A 370 8.49 18.34 -10.07
N LYS A 371 8.06 19.56 -10.37
CA LYS A 371 8.91 20.76 -10.47
C LYS A 371 8.62 21.72 -9.33
N LYS A 372 9.66 22.45 -8.89
CA LYS A 372 9.52 23.42 -7.80
C LYS A 372 8.50 24.50 -8.20
N PRO A 373 7.69 25.02 -7.26
CA PRO A 373 6.74 26.09 -7.55
C PRO A 373 7.43 27.28 -8.25
N GLY A 374 6.93 27.66 -9.43
CA GLY A 374 7.48 28.77 -10.22
C GLY A 374 8.70 28.41 -11.09
N SER A 375 9.12 27.15 -11.14
CA SER A 375 10.17 26.66 -12.04
C SER A 375 9.60 25.63 -13.03
N GLU A 376 9.97 25.75 -14.30
CA GLU A 376 9.63 24.78 -15.34
C GLU A 376 10.66 23.63 -15.43
N THR A 377 11.86 23.83 -14.90
CA THR A 377 12.99 22.93 -15.08
C THR A 377 13.46 22.29 -13.79
N ASP A 378 13.44 23.03 -12.67
CA ASP A 378 14.06 22.58 -11.44
C ASP A 378 13.21 21.49 -10.77
N PRO A 379 13.76 20.27 -10.59
CA PRO A 379 13.02 19.19 -9.97
C PRO A 379 12.77 19.50 -8.48
N MET A 380 11.61 19.08 -7.98
CA MET A 380 11.44 18.91 -6.55
C MET A 380 12.34 17.77 -6.08
N THR A 381 12.81 17.89 -4.85
CA THR A 381 13.61 16.90 -4.14
C THR A 381 12.96 16.59 -2.80
N SER A 382 13.44 15.56 -2.11
CA SER A 382 12.97 15.25 -0.75
C SER A 382 13.11 16.44 0.19
N ARG A 383 14.15 17.27 0.02
CA ARG A 383 14.38 18.50 0.82
C ARG A 383 13.25 19.52 0.69
N ASP A 384 12.62 19.60 -0.47
CA ASP A 384 11.55 20.58 -0.74
C ASP A 384 10.21 20.17 -0.10
N VAL A 385 10.07 18.89 0.28
CA VAL A 385 8.80 18.33 0.78
C VAL A 385 8.87 17.80 2.21
N VAL A 386 10.02 17.88 2.89
CA VAL A 386 10.14 17.41 4.29
C VAL A 386 9.08 18.04 5.18
N ASN A 387 8.86 19.36 5.06
CA ASN A 387 7.88 20.07 5.86
C ASN A 387 6.60 20.36 5.05
N PRO A 388 5.44 19.75 5.39
CA PRO A 388 4.15 20.05 4.75
C PRO A 388 3.79 21.54 4.73
N GLU A 389 4.14 22.29 5.77
CA GLU A 389 3.82 23.72 5.84
C GLU A 389 4.59 24.52 4.77
N SER A 390 5.77 24.05 4.35
CA SER A 390 6.51 24.64 3.24
C SER A 390 5.82 24.43 1.89
N LEU A 391 4.95 23.42 1.80
CA LEU A 391 4.07 23.17 0.66
C LEU A 391 2.71 23.89 0.80
N GLY A 392 2.50 24.62 1.89
CA GLY A 392 1.28 25.39 2.13
C GLY A 392 0.10 24.54 2.61
N TYR A 393 0.35 23.41 3.27
CA TYR A 393 -0.72 22.66 3.93
C TYR A 393 -0.30 22.14 5.31
N ASN A 394 -1.30 21.83 6.13
CA ASN A 394 -1.14 21.09 7.39
C ASN A 394 -2.28 20.08 7.53
N TYR A 395 -2.34 19.40 8.68
CA TYR A 395 -3.37 18.41 9.00
C TYR A 395 -4.27 18.90 10.13
N GLN A 396 -5.56 18.55 10.05
CA GLN A 396 -6.44 18.66 11.20
C GLN A 396 -6.08 17.56 12.20
N TYR A 397 -5.68 17.97 13.38
CA TYR A 397 -5.41 17.06 14.48
C TYR A 397 -6.70 16.74 15.21
N ASN A 398 -7.08 15.47 15.22
CA ASN A 398 -8.05 14.95 16.18
C ASN A 398 -7.36 14.36 17.42
N TYR A 399 -6.02 14.44 17.48
CA TYR A 399 -5.17 13.90 18.53
C TYR A 399 -4.53 15.07 19.30
N ASN A 400 -4.69 15.16 20.63
CA ASN A 400 -4.27 16.34 21.40
C ASN A 400 -2.74 16.44 21.53
N THR A 401 -1.99 15.36 21.30
CA THR A 401 -0.52 15.33 21.26
C THR A 401 0.00 14.37 20.17
N PRO A 402 1.28 14.46 19.73
CA PRO A 402 1.89 13.44 18.86
C PRO A 402 1.88 12.03 19.49
N ASN A 403 1.87 11.96 20.83
CA ASN A 403 1.71 10.69 21.51
C ASN A 403 0.27 10.18 21.37
N ASP A 404 -0.75 11.03 21.24
CA ASP A 404 -2.18 10.69 21.18
C ASP A 404 -2.60 9.95 19.90
N PHE A 405 -1.77 9.93 18.84
CA PHE A 405 -1.98 8.97 17.74
C PHE A 405 -2.03 7.52 18.27
N ASN A 406 -1.33 7.27 19.40
CA ASN A 406 -1.28 5.98 20.13
C ASN A 406 -1.59 6.09 21.65
N ALA A 407 -1.65 7.27 22.26
CA ALA A 407 -1.65 7.44 23.72
C ALA A 407 -3.04 7.23 24.29
N GLY A 408 -3.39 5.95 24.40
CA GLY A 408 -4.67 5.50 24.91
C GLY A 408 -5.14 4.19 24.30
N ASP A 409 -4.50 3.69 23.23
CA ASP A 409 -4.87 2.42 22.63
C ASP A 409 -3.81 1.33 22.91
N PRO A 410 -4.10 0.39 23.84
CA PRO A 410 -3.26 -0.77 24.11
C PRO A 410 -2.96 -1.61 22.86
N ALA A 411 -3.78 -1.51 21.80
CA ALA A 411 -3.58 -2.23 20.54
C ALA A 411 -2.42 -1.69 19.69
N LEU A 412 -1.93 -0.48 19.96
CA LEU A 412 -0.80 0.17 19.27
C LEU A 412 0.45 0.22 20.18
N PHE A 413 0.31 -0.24 21.42
CA PHE A 413 1.41 -0.36 22.37
C PHE A 413 2.26 -1.58 22.00
N VAL A 414 3.44 -1.33 21.45
CA VAL A 414 4.49 -2.36 21.34
C VAL A 414 5.24 -2.37 22.68
N PRO A 415 5.22 -3.47 23.45
CA PRO A 415 5.93 -3.52 24.72
C PRO A 415 7.40 -3.21 24.51
N LYS A 416 7.89 -2.21 25.24
CA LYS A 416 9.31 -1.88 25.30
C LYS A 416 10.00 -2.97 26.11
N HIS A 417 10.63 -3.92 25.44
CA HIS A 417 11.69 -4.78 26.00
C HIS A 417 11.30 -6.08 26.72
N GLU A 418 10.35 -6.85 26.20
CA GLU A 418 10.30 -8.30 26.50
C GLU A 418 11.03 -9.07 25.39
N GLU A 419 11.84 -10.07 25.75
CA GLU A 419 12.45 -10.99 24.77
C GLU A 419 11.34 -11.55 23.87
N THR A 420 11.36 -11.18 22.58
CA THR A 420 10.32 -11.55 21.62
C THR A 420 10.95 -12.41 20.52
N PRO A 421 10.66 -13.72 20.48
CA PRO A 421 11.07 -14.58 19.38
C PRO A 421 10.53 -14.05 18.05
N ILE A 422 11.29 -14.25 16.98
CA ILE A 422 10.94 -13.79 15.64
C ILE A 422 10.76 -15.02 14.74
N LEU A 423 9.61 -15.11 14.07
CA LEU A 423 9.43 -16.02 12.95
C LEU A 423 9.96 -15.34 11.68
N ALA A 424 11.12 -15.77 11.20
CA ALA A 424 11.70 -15.31 9.95
C ALA A 424 11.33 -16.24 8.79
N VAL A 425 10.69 -15.68 7.76
CA VAL A 425 10.34 -16.37 6.51
C VAL A 425 11.23 -15.82 5.40
N SER A 426 11.89 -16.68 4.64
CA SER A 426 12.89 -16.31 3.64
C SER A 426 12.81 -17.18 2.38
N ASN A 427 13.69 -16.93 1.39
CA ASN A 427 13.75 -17.61 0.09
C ASN A 427 12.50 -17.48 -0.79
N ILE A 428 11.73 -16.41 -0.63
CA ILE A 428 10.60 -16.12 -1.53
C ILE A 428 11.13 -15.27 -2.67
N ASN A 429 11.22 -15.86 -3.87
CA ASN A 429 11.65 -15.14 -5.06
C ASN A 429 10.45 -14.48 -5.74
N ARG A 430 10.29 -13.17 -5.56
CA ARG A 430 9.18 -12.43 -6.18
C ARG A 430 9.22 -12.37 -7.71
N ALA A 431 10.35 -12.64 -8.36
CA ALA A 431 10.40 -12.74 -9.82
C ALA A 431 9.64 -13.97 -10.36
N ALA A 432 9.43 -14.99 -9.52
CA ALA A 432 8.62 -16.15 -9.88
C ALA A 432 7.12 -15.91 -9.67
N ILE A 433 6.72 -14.78 -9.09
CA ILE A 433 5.34 -14.47 -8.72
C ILE A 433 4.85 -13.29 -9.56
N GLY A 434 3.86 -13.56 -10.42
CA GLY A 434 3.22 -12.52 -11.21
C GLY A 434 2.29 -11.65 -10.35
N GLY A 435 2.55 -10.35 -10.32
CA GLY A 435 1.70 -9.38 -9.63
C GLY A 435 1.99 -9.31 -8.13
N SER A 436 1.11 -8.63 -7.41
CA SER A 436 1.14 -8.59 -5.95
C SER A 436 0.88 -9.97 -5.36
N PHE A 437 1.35 -10.18 -4.14
CA PHE A 437 1.06 -11.39 -3.38
C PHE A 437 1.13 -11.13 -1.89
N MET A 438 0.62 -12.08 -1.11
CA MET A 438 0.61 -12.01 0.34
C MET A 438 1.30 -13.26 0.92
N ILE A 439 2.13 -13.02 1.93
CA ILE A 439 2.68 -14.04 2.80
C ILE A 439 1.84 -14.04 4.07
N THR A 440 1.29 -15.18 4.45
CA THR A 440 0.56 -15.35 5.71
C THR A 440 1.25 -16.39 6.56
N ALA A 441 1.48 -16.08 7.83
CA ALA A 441 1.98 -17.05 8.79
C ALA A 441 0.90 -17.36 9.82
N PHE A 442 0.68 -18.64 10.05
CA PHE A 442 -0.21 -19.16 11.05
C PHE A 442 0.57 -19.88 12.13
N VAL A 443 0.06 -19.85 13.36
CA VAL A 443 0.57 -20.62 14.49
C VAL A 443 -0.54 -21.53 15.03
N LYS A 444 -0.21 -22.77 15.34
CA LYS A 444 -1.16 -23.70 15.95
C LYS A 444 -1.38 -23.35 17.41
N ASN A 445 -2.61 -23.02 17.78
CA ASN A 445 -3.01 -22.83 19.15
C ASN A 445 -2.93 -24.17 19.91
N LYS A 446 -2.14 -24.23 20.98
CA LYS A 446 -1.90 -25.47 21.72
C LYS A 446 -3.13 -25.94 22.50
N ASN A 447 -4.04 -25.03 22.87
CA ASN A 447 -5.22 -25.34 23.68
C ASN A 447 -6.38 -25.83 22.82
N THR A 448 -6.61 -25.18 21.67
CA THR A 448 -7.75 -25.50 20.79
C THR A 448 -7.36 -26.41 19.63
N GLY A 449 -6.07 -26.49 19.29
CA GLY A 449 -5.57 -27.19 18.11
C GLY A 449 -5.82 -26.44 16.79
N ALA A 450 -6.54 -25.32 16.82
CA ALA A 450 -6.83 -24.50 15.64
C ALA A 450 -5.61 -23.67 15.22
N MET A 451 -5.47 -23.43 13.93
CA MET A 451 -4.47 -22.50 13.41
C MET A 451 -4.98 -21.06 13.57
N GLN A 452 -4.12 -20.16 14.02
CA GLN A 452 -4.40 -18.73 14.22
C GLN A 452 -3.45 -17.91 13.35
N LEU A 453 -3.93 -16.82 12.77
CA LEU A 453 -3.11 -15.97 11.90
C LEU A 453 -2.13 -15.12 12.75
N ALA A 454 -0.86 -15.53 12.75
CA ALA A 454 0.20 -14.91 13.54
C ALA A 454 0.72 -13.61 12.93
N GLY A 455 0.68 -13.49 11.60
CA GLY A 455 1.11 -12.29 10.90
C GLY A 455 0.91 -12.39 9.40
N THR A 456 0.99 -11.25 8.74
CA THR A 456 0.85 -11.11 7.29
C THR A 456 1.96 -10.21 6.76
N GLU A 457 2.38 -10.41 5.52
CA GLU A 457 3.19 -9.44 4.77
C GLU A 457 2.63 -9.29 3.36
N ALA A 458 2.21 -8.07 3.05
CA ALA A 458 1.67 -7.69 1.76
C ALA A 458 2.81 -7.20 0.86
N VAL A 459 3.06 -7.91 -0.23
CA VAL A 459 4.04 -7.51 -1.24
C VAL A 459 3.29 -6.85 -2.40
N LEU A 460 3.17 -5.53 -2.31
CA LEU A 460 2.66 -4.72 -3.42
C LEU A 460 3.69 -4.72 -4.54
N SER A 461 3.28 -5.20 -5.71
CA SER A 461 4.19 -5.51 -6.80
C SER A 461 3.59 -5.10 -8.15
N ARG A 462 4.24 -5.54 -9.21
CA ARG A 462 3.81 -5.45 -10.62
C ARG A 462 3.85 -6.84 -11.25
N TRP A 463 3.28 -7.00 -12.44
CA TRP A 463 3.24 -8.32 -13.10
C TRP A 463 4.57 -8.76 -13.69
N HIS A 464 5.36 -7.81 -14.19
CA HIS A 464 6.54 -8.07 -14.99
C HIS A 464 7.85 -8.12 -14.20
N VAL A 465 7.86 -8.65 -12.97
CA VAL A 465 9.06 -8.66 -12.11
C VAL A 465 10.14 -9.61 -12.62
N ALA A 466 9.76 -10.72 -13.27
CA ALA A 466 10.68 -11.69 -13.88
C ALA A 466 11.69 -11.08 -14.86
N GLY A 467 11.26 -10.02 -15.56
CA GLY A 467 12.09 -9.34 -16.54
C GLY A 467 13.14 -8.40 -15.94
N CYS A 468 13.15 -8.14 -14.63
CA CYS A 468 14.11 -7.21 -14.02
C CYS A 468 15.49 -7.78 -13.73
N ALA A 469 16.32 -7.93 -14.76
CA ALA A 469 17.74 -8.30 -14.64
C ALA A 469 18.52 -7.39 -13.69
N ASN A 470 18.26 -6.08 -13.69
CA ASN A 470 18.94 -5.12 -12.79
C ASN A 470 18.58 -5.33 -11.32
N CYS A 471 17.39 -5.88 -11.03
CA CYS A 471 16.87 -6.12 -9.69
C CYS A 471 17.21 -7.53 -9.18
N GLN A 472 17.85 -8.40 -9.99
CA GLN A 472 17.97 -9.84 -9.71
C GLN A 472 18.68 -10.17 -8.40
N ASN A 473 19.59 -9.30 -7.95
CA ASN A 473 20.29 -9.46 -6.67
C ASN A 473 19.46 -9.03 -5.45
N HIS A 474 18.25 -8.50 -5.66
CA HIS A 474 17.34 -7.94 -4.64
C HIS A 474 15.90 -8.47 -4.80
N LEU A 475 15.74 -9.71 -5.27
CA LEU A 475 14.42 -10.35 -5.50
C LEU A 475 13.93 -11.19 -4.32
N GLU A 476 14.78 -11.42 -3.31
CA GLU A 476 14.37 -12.17 -2.14
C GLU A 476 13.47 -11.30 -1.25
N VAL A 477 12.24 -11.76 -1.06
CA VAL A 477 11.34 -11.23 -0.04
C VAL A 477 11.57 -12.02 1.24
N ARG A 478 11.83 -11.30 2.34
CA ARG A 478 11.90 -11.86 3.68
C ARG A 478 10.92 -11.13 4.58
N THR A 479 10.22 -11.87 5.45
CA THR A 479 9.33 -11.27 6.46
C THR A 479 9.72 -11.73 7.86
N HIS A 480 9.54 -10.83 8.83
CA HIS A 480 9.93 -10.99 10.22
C HIS A 480 8.69 -10.75 11.09
N ILE A 481 8.14 -11.82 11.67
CA ILE A 481 6.90 -11.76 12.43
C ILE A 481 7.26 -11.88 13.92
N PRO A 482 7.13 -10.80 14.71
CA PRO A 482 7.36 -10.87 16.15
C PRO A 482 6.27 -11.70 16.83
N LEU A 483 6.69 -12.69 17.62
CA LEU A 483 5.80 -13.54 18.41
C LEU A 483 5.66 -12.97 19.82
N HIS A 484 5.07 -11.77 19.94
CA HIS A 484 5.00 -11.06 21.22
C HIS A 484 4.42 -11.93 22.35
N GLY A 485 5.04 -11.81 23.52
CA GLY A 485 4.68 -12.57 24.71
C GLY A 485 5.19 -14.01 24.73
N TRP A 486 5.62 -14.60 23.62
CA TRP A 486 6.13 -15.97 23.62
C TRP A 486 7.55 -16.07 24.20
N SER A 487 7.84 -17.15 24.93
CA SER A 487 9.24 -17.55 25.17
C SER A 487 9.86 -18.27 23.97
N LYS A 488 11.19 -18.14 23.79
CA LYS A 488 11.94 -18.83 22.73
C LYS A 488 11.74 -20.34 22.75
N GLU A 489 11.82 -20.96 23.92
CA GLU A 489 11.63 -22.41 24.07
C GLU A 489 10.25 -22.88 23.57
N LYS A 490 9.20 -22.09 23.81
CA LYS A 490 7.85 -22.45 23.37
C LYS A 490 7.63 -22.16 21.90
N ALA A 491 8.25 -21.11 21.36
CA ALA A 491 8.23 -20.78 19.94
C ALA A 491 8.92 -21.88 19.12
N ASP A 492 10.07 -22.39 19.57
CA ASP A 492 10.80 -23.51 18.94
C ASP A 492 9.99 -24.81 18.90
N LYS A 493 9.03 -24.96 19.81
CA LYS A 493 8.11 -26.12 19.89
C LYS A 493 6.73 -25.84 19.27
N ALA A 494 6.51 -24.66 18.69
CA ALA A 494 5.25 -24.33 18.05
C ALA A 494 5.19 -24.93 16.64
N THR A 495 3.98 -25.14 16.15
CA THR A 495 3.78 -25.50 14.74
C THR A 495 3.35 -24.24 14.00
N PHE A 496 4.13 -23.87 12.98
CA PHE A 496 3.79 -22.78 12.07
C PHE A 496 3.40 -23.33 10.71
N ASP A 497 2.50 -22.64 10.03
CA ASP A 497 2.15 -22.88 8.63
C ASP A 497 2.29 -21.54 7.90
N VAL A 498 3.05 -21.51 6.81
CA VAL A 498 3.28 -20.28 6.04
C VAL A 498 2.74 -20.49 4.65
N ARG A 499 1.83 -19.61 4.23
CA ARG A 499 1.15 -19.71 2.95
C ARG A 499 1.45 -18.50 2.09
N LEU A 500 1.43 -18.75 0.79
CA LEU A 500 1.60 -17.75 -0.24
C LEU A 500 0.30 -17.61 -1.02
N GLN A 501 -0.35 -16.46 -0.91
CA GLN A 501 -1.52 -16.12 -1.72
C GLN A 501 -1.06 -15.24 -2.89
N THR A 502 -1.18 -15.75 -4.11
CA THR A 502 -0.79 -15.00 -5.32
C THR A 502 -2.02 -14.73 -6.21
N ARG A 503 -1.82 -13.92 -7.26
CA ARG A 503 -2.85 -13.71 -8.29
C ARG A 503 -3.07 -14.92 -9.19
N ASP A 504 -2.10 -15.82 -9.28
CA ASP A 504 -2.21 -17.07 -10.01
C ASP A 504 -2.53 -18.20 -9.03
N PRO A 505 -3.77 -18.73 -9.03
CA PRO A 505 -4.14 -19.81 -8.12
C PRO A 505 -3.33 -21.10 -8.37
N THR A 506 -2.64 -21.22 -9.50
CA THR A 506 -1.75 -22.37 -9.78
C THR A 506 -0.37 -22.24 -9.13
N VAL A 507 0.01 -21.03 -8.70
CA VAL A 507 1.24 -20.72 -7.95
C VAL A 507 0.93 -20.63 -6.44
N ALA A 508 -0.30 -20.92 -6.02
CA ALA A 508 -0.66 -21.05 -4.62
C ALA A 508 -0.04 -22.33 -4.04
N ASP A 509 1.25 -22.28 -3.74
CA ASP A 509 1.92 -23.35 -3.01
C ASP A 509 1.38 -23.37 -1.57
N HIS A 510 0.52 -24.34 -1.29
CA HIS A 510 0.27 -24.78 0.08
C HIS A 510 1.54 -25.46 0.60
N VAL A 511 2.47 -24.69 1.14
CA VAL A 511 3.65 -25.29 1.74
C VAL A 511 3.35 -25.72 3.18
N ASN A 512 2.78 -26.92 3.29
CA ASN A 512 2.45 -27.53 4.57
C ASN A 512 3.73 -28.12 5.20
N PHE A 513 4.43 -27.33 6.02
CA PHE A 513 5.72 -27.70 6.59
C PHE A 513 5.57 -28.41 7.94
N GLY A 514 5.07 -29.64 7.90
CA GLY A 514 5.01 -30.54 9.06
C GLY A 514 5.85 -31.77 8.80
N ASP A 515 7.16 -31.60 8.65
CA ASP A 515 8.24 -32.56 8.93
C ASP A 515 9.54 -32.01 8.29
N VAL A 516 10.65 -32.04 9.02
CA VAL A 516 11.97 -31.63 8.50
C VAL A 516 12.49 -32.73 7.56
N PRO A 517 12.78 -32.45 6.27
CA PRO A 517 14.02 -32.98 5.70
C PRO A 517 14.74 -32.08 4.67
N THR A 518 16.07 -32.11 4.79
CA THR A 518 17.18 -31.88 3.83
C THR A 518 16.93 -31.09 2.52
N GLN A 519 17.45 -29.86 2.52
CA GLN A 519 18.38 -29.26 1.54
C GLN A 519 18.30 -29.76 0.07
N GLU A 520 17.28 -29.33 -0.68
CA GLU A 520 17.41 -28.87 -2.07
C GLU A 520 16.05 -28.32 -2.55
N GLN A 521 16.03 -27.04 -2.93
CA GLN A 521 14.92 -26.32 -3.61
C GLN A 521 13.61 -26.06 -2.82
N ILE A 522 13.66 -25.60 -1.57
CA ILE A 522 12.47 -25.23 -0.76
C ILE A 522 12.84 -24.11 0.23
N PRO A 523 11.91 -23.20 0.62
CA PRO A 523 12.17 -22.14 1.61
C PRO A 523 12.87 -22.61 2.88
N SER A 524 14.05 -22.06 3.19
CA SER A 524 14.75 -22.36 4.43
C SER A 524 14.19 -21.53 5.58
N PHE A 525 13.68 -22.19 6.62
CA PHE A 525 13.39 -21.53 7.91
C PHE A 525 14.70 -21.32 8.67
N ARG A 526 14.92 -20.12 9.19
CA ARG A 526 15.91 -19.88 10.24
C ARG A 526 15.19 -19.27 11.43
N PHE A 527 15.08 -20.03 12.50
CA PHE A 527 14.76 -19.50 13.81
C PHE A 527 16.05 -18.89 14.37
N THR A 528 16.03 -17.60 14.67
CA THR A 528 17.16 -16.89 15.33
C THR A 528 16.73 -16.38 16.67
#